data_AF-A0A0P0NX29-F1
#
_entry.id   AF-A0A0P0NX29-F1
#
_cell.length_a   1.000
_cell.length_b   1.000
_cell.length_c   1.000
_cell.angle_alpha   90.00
_cell.angle_beta   90.00
_cell.angle_gamma   90.00
#
_symmetry.space_group_name_H-M   'P 1'
#
loop_
_entity.id
_entity.type
_entity.pdbx_description
1 polymer ?
#
loop_
_entity_poly.entity_id
_entity_poly.type
_entity_poly.pdbx_seq_one_letter_code
_entity_poly.pdbx_strand_id
1 'polypeptide(L)'
;MADFLSADEMISSTEAWREMELPQGKIAFASDCMGNLFAFDGVALDQNSEVWFFDHETGETALVAPSFKDWIQQYLDLPFVSPDE
;
A
#
# COMPACT_ATOMS: atom_id res chain seq x y z
N MET A 1 -8.86 -8.28 -2.81
CA MET A 1 -8.27 -8.80 -1.56
C MET A 1 -6.82 -8.37 -1.62
N ALA A 2 -6.31 -7.63 -0.64
CA ALA A 2 -4.93 -7.19 -0.69
C ALA A 2 -3.99 -8.32 -0.24
N ASP A 3 -2.87 -8.49 -0.93
CA ASP A 3 -1.84 -9.47 -0.59
C ASP A 3 -0.58 -8.77 -0.10
N PHE A 4 0.02 -9.32 0.96
CA PHE A 4 1.28 -8.82 1.49
C PHE A 4 2.43 -9.38 0.65
N LEU A 5 3.30 -8.49 0.20
CA LEU A 5 4.47 -8.89 -0.56
C LEU A 5 5.52 -9.46 0.40
N SER A 6 6.15 -10.57 0.01
CA SER A 6 7.42 -10.99 0.61
C SER A 6 8.51 -9.94 0.36
N ALA A 7 9.62 -10.00 1.10
CA ALA A 7 10.70 -9.02 0.95
C ALA A 7 11.26 -8.94 -0.49
N ASP A 8 11.40 -10.07 -1.18
CA ASP A 8 11.85 -10.09 -2.58
C ASP A 8 10.80 -9.51 -3.54
N GLU A 9 9.51 -9.75 -3.27
CA GLU A 9 8.41 -9.16 -4.02
C GLU A 9 8.28 -7.66 -3.80
N MET A 10 8.57 -7.17 -2.59
CA MET A 10 8.63 -5.74 -2.30
C MET A 10 9.69 -5.04 -3.16
N ILE A 11 10.89 -5.63 -3.26
CA ILE A 11 11.98 -5.09 -4.07
C ILE A 11 11.58 -5.07 -5.54
N SER A 12 11.25 -6.24 -6.08
CA SER A 12 10.93 -6.39 -7.51
C SER A 12 9.70 -5.58 -7.94
N SER A 13 8.66 -5.51 -7.11
CA SER A 13 7.47 -4.69 -7.40
C SER A 13 7.78 -3.19 -7.32
N THR A 14 8.56 -2.76 -6.31
CA THR A 14 8.95 -1.36 -6.18
C THR A 14 9.79 -0.92 -7.37
N GLU A 15 10.76 -1.74 -7.80
CA GLU A 15 11.61 -1.43 -8.96
C GLU A 15 10.79 -1.38 -10.25
N ALA A 16 9.94 -2.39 -10.50
CA ALA A 16 9.11 -2.45 -11.70
C ALA A 16 8.17 -1.23 -11.82
N TRP A 17 7.50 -0.86 -10.74
CA TRP A 17 6.59 0.29 -10.75
C TRP A 17 7.31 1.63 -10.74
N ARG A 18 8.53 1.71 -10.23
CA ARG A 18 9.37 2.92 -10.26
C ARG A 18 9.87 3.24 -11.67
N GLU A 19 10.05 2.23 -12.52
CA GLU A 19 10.31 2.44 -13.96
C GLU A 19 9.12 3.04 -14.70
N MET A 20 7.91 2.91 -14.12
CA MET A 20 6.69 3.52 -14.63
C MET A 20 6.42 4.86 -13.96
N GLU A 21 5.79 4.85 -12.79
CA GLU A 21 5.22 6.05 -12.16
C GLU A 21 5.27 6.08 -10.63
N LEU A 22 5.68 4.98 -9.96
CA LEU A 22 5.79 4.97 -8.50
C LEU A 22 6.87 5.97 -8.05
N PRO A 23 6.54 6.92 -7.16
CA PRO A 23 7.53 7.91 -6.73
C PRO A 23 8.74 7.28 -6.05
N GLN A 24 9.94 7.84 -6.30
CA GLN A 24 11.23 7.32 -5.80
C GLN A 24 11.28 7.05 -4.28
N GLY A 25 10.55 7.85 -3.50
CA GLY A 25 10.48 7.70 -2.04
C GLY A 25 9.49 6.64 -1.56
N LYS A 26 8.79 5.92 -2.44
CA LYS A 26 7.79 4.92 -2.04
C LYS A 26 8.33 3.50 -2.18
N ILE A 27 8.00 2.66 -1.21
CA ILE A 27 8.39 1.24 -1.15
C ILE A 27 7.12 0.40 -1.02
N ALA A 28 6.78 -0.38 -2.04
CA ALA A 28 5.60 -1.22 -2.05
C ALA A 28 5.71 -2.35 -1.01
N PHE A 29 4.63 -2.59 -0.25
CA PHE A 29 4.53 -3.70 0.72
C PHE A 29 3.28 -4.57 0.55
N ALA A 30 2.26 -4.08 -0.16
CA ALA A 30 1.08 -4.86 -0.48
C ALA A 30 0.52 -4.45 -1.85
N SER A 31 -0.21 -5.35 -2.48
CA SER A 31 -0.97 -5.10 -3.72
C SER A 31 -2.43 -5.43 -3.51
N ASP A 32 -3.34 -4.73 -4.18
CA ASP A 32 -4.76 -5.10 -4.23
C ASP A 32 -5.08 -6.24 -5.24
N CYS A 33 -4.03 -6.81 -5.86
CA CYS A 33 -4.08 -7.80 -6.94
C CYS A 33 -4.72 -7.31 -8.24
N MET A 34 -4.99 -6.01 -8.38
CA MET A 34 -5.52 -5.36 -9.59
C MET A 34 -4.58 -4.28 -10.13
N GLY A 35 -3.34 -4.21 -9.62
CA GLY A 35 -2.29 -3.31 -10.07
C GLY A 35 -1.99 -2.17 -9.10
N ASN A 36 -2.89 -1.86 -8.17
CA ASN A 36 -2.65 -0.83 -7.18
C ASN A 36 -1.74 -1.34 -6.06
N LEU A 37 -1.00 -0.41 -5.46
CA LEU A 37 -0.01 -0.71 -4.43
C LEU A 37 -0.29 0.06 -3.15
N PHE A 38 0.02 -0.58 -2.03
CA PHE A 38 0.26 0.12 -0.77
C PHE A 38 1.75 0.23 -0.54
N ALA A 39 2.21 1.40 -0.12
CA ALA A 39 3.62 1.71 0.01
C ALA A 39 3.93 2.48 1.30
N PHE A 40 5.13 2.27 1.82
CA PHE A 40 5.72 3.09 2.88
C PHE A 40 6.47 4.29 2.29
N ASP A 41 6.65 5.33 3.09
CA ASP A 41 7.63 6.38 2.80
C ASP A 41 9.05 5.93 3.21
N GLY A 42 9.92 5.77 2.22
CA GLY A 42 11.30 5.31 2.38
C GLY A 42 12.22 6.31 3.08
N VAL A 43 11.81 7.56 3.30
CA VAL A 43 12.61 8.59 3.97
C VAL A 43 12.41 8.58 5.49
N ALA A 44 11.30 8.01 5.98
CA ALA A 44 10.93 8.00 7.39
C ALA A 44 10.49 6.60 7.85
N LEU A 45 11.35 5.60 7.62
CA LEU A 45 11.07 4.21 7.98
C LEU A 45 11.21 3.97 9.49
N ASP A 46 10.11 4.12 10.20
CA ASP A 46 9.93 3.61 11.56
C ASP A 46 8.55 2.96 11.74
N GLN A 47 8.18 2.65 12.99
CA GLN A 47 6.93 1.97 13.34
C GLN A 47 5.68 2.83 13.03
N ASN A 48 5.87 4.12 12.84
CA ASN A 48 4.87 5.13 12.49
C ASN A 48 5.03 5.60 11.04
N SER A 49 5.66 4.79 10.18
CA SER A 49 5.72 5.09 8.74
C SER A 49 4.32 5.19 8.17
N GLU A 50 4.04 6.31 7.52
CA GLU A 50 2.81 6.53 6.78
C GLU A 50 2.58 5.44 5.72
N VAL A 51 1.31 5.07 5.52
CA VAL A 51 0.87 4.17 4.47
C VAL A 51 0.22 4.98 3.36
N TRP A 52 0.77 4.82 2.17
CA TRP A 52 0.32 5.46 0.95
C TRP A 52 -0.33 4.44 0.02
N PHE A 53 -1.41 4.83 -0.63
CA PHE A 53 -1.99 4.11 -1.77
C PHE A 53 -1.45 4.72 -3.05
N PHE A 54 -1.09 3.87 -4.01
CA PHE A 54 -0.73 4.24 -5.37
C PHE A 54 -1.74 3.63 -6.33
N ASP A 55 -2.43 4.50 -7.08
CA ASP A 55 -3.38 4.13 -8.11
C ASP A 55 -2.64 4.00 -9.44
N HIS A 56 -2.64 2.78 -9.99
CA HIS A 56 -1.86 2.50 -11.18
C HIS A 56 -2.51 2.99 -12.49
N GLU A 57 -3.79 3.31 -12.48
CA GLU A 57 -4.50 3.83 -13.66
C GLU A 57 -4.27 5.32 -13.84
N THR A 58 -4.12 6.03 -12.72
CA THR A 58 -3.98 7.50 -12.68
C THR A 58 -2.57 7.98 -12.35
N GLY A 59 -1.72 7.12 -11.80
CA GLY A 59 -0.39 7.46 -11.28
C GLY A 59 -0.45 8.27 -9.98
N GLU A 60 -1.63 8.48 -9.39
CA GLU A 60 -1.81 9.28 -8.20
C GLU A 60 -1.41 8.52 -6.92
N THR A 61 -0.96 9.28 -5.91
CA THR A 61 -0.69 8.74 -4.58
C THR A 61 -1.52 9.45 -3.52
N ALA A 62 -2.08 8.69 -2.59
CA ALA A 62 -2.89 9.20 -1.49
C ALA A 62 -2.43 8.64 -0.15
N LEU A 63 -2.33 9.48 0.87
CA LEU A 63 -2.11 9.03 2.24
C LEU A 63 -3.39 8.33 2.75
N VAL A 64 -3.29 7.05 3.13
CA VAL A 64 -4.44 6.26 3.60
C VAL A 64 -4.36 5.89 5.09
N ALA A 65 -3.18 5.97 5.69
CA ALA A 65 -3.04 5.87 7.14
C ALA A 65 -1.75 6.54 7.63
N PRO A 66 -1.75 7.07 8.87
CA PRO A 66 -0.56 7.65 9.48
C PRO A 66 0.44 6.58 9.95
N SER A 67 0.05 5.31 10.06
CA SER A 67 0.95 4.20 10.34
C SER A 67 0.45 2.88 9.75
N PHE A 68 1.34 1.89 9.63
CA PHE A 68 0.96 0.52 9.27
C PHE A 68 -0.07 -0.08 10.23
N LYS A 69 0.07 0.20 11.53
CA LYS A 69 -0.86 -0.26 12.55
C LYS A 69 -2.24 0.34 12.35
N ASP A 70 -2.32 1.65 12.10
CA ASP A 70 -3.59 2.34 11.86
C ASP A 70 -4.26 1.84 10.59
N TRP A 71 -3.48 1.49 9.56
CA TRP A 71 -3.99 0.90 8.32
C TRP A 71 -4.63 -0.49 8.56
N ILE A 72 -3.95 -1.39 9.29
CA ILE A 72 -4.53 -2.69 9.65
C ILE A 72 -5.76 -2.52 10.55
N GLN A 73 -5.71 -1.58 11.51
CA GLN A 73 -6.82 -1.34 12.41
C GLN A 73 -8.10 -0.93 11.65
N GLN A 74 -7.97 -0.07 10.63
CA GLN A 74 -9.09 0.29 9.76
C GLN A 74 -9.75 -0.94 9.11
N TYR A 75 -8.96 -1.93 8.66
CA TYR A 75 -9.48 -3.17 8.11
C TYR A 75 -10.21 -4.02 9.16
N LEU A 76 -9.67 -4.10 10.38
CA LEU A 76 -10.27 -4.86 11.49
C LEU A 76 -11.56 -4.20 12.01
N ASP A 77 -11.68 -2.88 11.88
CA ASP A 77 -12.84 -2.10 12.31
C ASP A 77 -13.97 -2.08 11.27
N LEU A 78 -13.75 -2.66 10.07
CA LEU A 78 -14.79 -2.74 9.05
C LEU A 78 -16.00 -3.51 9.61
N PRO A 79 -17.21 -2.92 9.58
CA PRO A 79 -18.39 -3.63 10.03
C PRO A 79 -18.62 -4.85 9.15
N PHE A 80 -19.03 -5.95 9.76
CA PHE A 80 -19.55 -7.07 8.99
C PHE A 80 -20.83 -6.62 8.29
N VAL A 81 -20.79 -6.55 6.97
CA VAL A 81 -21.97 -6.32 6.13
C VAL A 81 -22.46 -7.68 5.67
N SER A 82 -23.69 -8.04 6.05
CA SER A 82 -24.30 -9.26 5.51
C SER A 82 -24.57 -9.07 4.01
N PRO A 83 -24.29 -10.08 3.17
CA PRO A 83 -24.47 -9.97 1.72
C PRO A 83 -25.94 -9.83 1.25
N ASP A 84 -26.90 -9.77 2.17
CA ASP A 84 -28.34 -9.78 1.91
C ASP A 84 -29.06 -8.45 2.25
N GLU A 85 -28.34 -7.33 2.45
CA GLU A 85 -28.91 -5.96 2.54
C GLU A 85 -28.68 -5.13 1.27
#